data_AF-A0A2M7W1R8-F1
#
_entry.id   AF-A0A2M7W1R8-F1
#
_cell.length_a   1.000
_cell.length_b   1.000
_cell.length_c   1.000
_cell.angle_alpha   90.00
_cell.angle_beta   90.00
_cell.angle_gamma   90.00
#
_symmetry.space_group_name_H-M   'P 1'
#
loop_
_entity.id
_entity.type
_entity.pdbx_description
1 polymer ?
#
loop_
_entity_poly.entity_id
_entity_poly.type
_entity_poly.pdbx_seq_one_letter_code
_entity_poly.pdbx_strand_id
1 'polypeptide(L)'
;MSNPILALFSKLHSVTNTRYVNNFVTVKQEFEVKNYSTLDEKQQIIFSSLTNIVDTLLSLKEKYPQLQELNETIFININDLNNFGLTVVLDQGKGTVTSGWSATTTPTFIIPLFTKNMLNLGQLVSDNNVSMQEAYRILRVLFVPFLRGLYQGQYVNLPKDKSYLLLDNFLQVEIKDEFSQQIEGFPGNPRATVVNVDGQWLVFEGFQGDPDTRYSMNIEDAFMFGYLIRVKLVNSSIAEMPKYVTAYTDLKRKVTVYERKWHNVDEAPEEKILKPQG
;
A
#
# COMPACT_ATOMS: atom_id res chain seq x y z
N MET A 1 -5.02 14.22 8.57
CA MET A 1 -4.31 15.34 9.24
C MET A 1 -2.97 15.53 8.55
N SER A 2 -2.64 16.72 8.06
CA SER A 2 -1.31 17.02 7.50
C SER A 2 -0.28 17.01 8.62
N ASN A 3 0.77 16.19 8.54
CA ASN A 3 1.90 16.31 9.46
C ASN A 3 2.75 17.53 8.99
N PRO A 4 2.70 18.69 9.69
CA PRO A 4 3.37 19.92 9.25
C PRO A 4 4.89 19.77 9.15
N ILE A 5 5.42 18.75 9.82
CA ILE A 5 6.83 18.36 9.86
C ILE A 5 7.27 17.80 8.51
N LEU A 6 6.50 16.85 7.95
CA LEU A 6 6.81 16.25 6.65
C LEU A 6 6.83 17.35 5.57
N ALA A 7 5.94 18.35 5.67
CA ALA A 7 5.90 19.47 4.74
C ALA A 7 7.12 20.39 4.82
N LEU A 8 7.71 20.57 5.99
CA LEU A 8 8.97 21.31 6.14
C LEU A 8 10.15 20.51 5.57
N PHE A 9 10.18 19.19 5.82
CA PHE A 9 11.25 18.30 5.34
C PHE A 9 11.26 18.18 3.80
N SER A 10 10.08 18.07 3.18
CA SER A 10 9.92 18.04 1.72
C SER A 10 10.49 19.30 1.05
N LYS A 11 10.17 20.50 1.57
CA LYS A 11 10.67 21.76 1.00
C LYS A 11 12.20 21.89 0.98
N LEU A 12 12.90 21.23 1.91
CA LEU A 12 14.37 21.25 1.97
C LEU A 12 15.00 20.33 0.92
N HIS A 13 14.28 19.29 0.48
CA HIS A 13 14.76 18.29 -0.48
C HIS A 13 14.26 18.51 -1.92
N SER A 14 13.33 19.43 -2.14
CA SER A 14 12.79 19.74 -3.48
C SER A 14 13.81 20.52 -4.32
N VAL A 15 14.77 19.81 -4.93
CA VAL A 15 15.70 20.37 -5.93
C VAL A 15 15.61 19.55 -7.22
N THR A 16 14.91 20.12 -8.20
CA THR A 16 14.92 19.90 -9.67
C THR A 16 14.95 18.49 -10.28
N ASN A 17 14.92 17.39 -9.53
CA ASN A 17 14.93 16.05 -10.12
C ASN A 17 13.51 15.60 -10.52
N THR A 18 13.23 15.56 -11.82
CA THR A 18 11.93 15.17 -12.39
C THR A 18 11.63 13.67 -12.27
N ARG A 19 12.62 12.86 -11.89
CA ARG A 19 12.45 11.43 -11.65
C ARG A 19 11.56 11.13 -10.45
N TYR A 20 11.68 11.95 -9.40
CA TYR A 20 10.96 11.74 -8.17
C TYR A 20 9.65 12.51 -8.13
N VAL A 21 8.70 11.99 -7.36
CA VAL A 21 7.36 12.54 -7.27
C VAL A 21 7.41 13.86 -6.50
N ASN A 22 7.23 14.96 -7.22
CA ASN A 22 7.28 16.33 -6.69
C ASN A 22 5.89 16.97 -6.54
N ASN A 23 4.82 16.28 -6.96
CA ASN A 23 3.45 16.73 -6.80
C ASN A 23 2.49 15.56 -6.57
N PHE A 24 1.51 15.76 -5.69
CA PHE A 24 0.38 14.84 -5.47
C PHE A 24 -0.92 15.60 -5.64
N VAL A 25 -1.83 15.01 -6.41
CA VAL A 25 -3.17 15.51 -6.63
C VAL A 25 -4.15 14.62 -5.88
N THR A 26 -4.89 15.21 -4.95
CA THR A 26 -5.97 14.51 -4.26
C THR A 26 -7.13 14.34 -5.21
N VAL A 27 -7.40 13.10 -5.62
CA VAL A 27 -8.65 12.75 -6.30
C VAL A 27 -9.75 12.77 -5.23
N LYS A 28 -10.73 13.66 -5.37
CA LYS A 28 -11.90 13.67 -4.50
C LYS A 28 -12.67 12.37 -4.75
N GLN A 29 -12.59 11.44 -3.81
CA GLN A 29 -13.45 10.26 -3.83
C GLN A 29 -14.77 10.64 -3.17
N GLU A 30 -15.85 10.53 -3.92
CA GLU A 30 -17.20 10.64 -3.38
C GLU A 30 -17.66 9.25 -2.98
N PHE A 31 -17.99 9.08 -1.70
CA PHE A 31 -18.46 7.82 -1.16
C PHE A 31 -19.97 7.86 -1.04
N GLU A 32 -20.65 7.02 -1.79
CA GLU A 32 -22.06 6.75 -1.50
C GLU A 32 -22.15 6.13 -0.11
N VAL A 33 -22.95 6.76 0.75
CA VAL A 33 -23.25 6.24 2.09
C VAL A 33 -23.87 4.87 1.94
N LYS A 34 -23.32 3.88 2.64
CA LYS A 34 -23.87 2.54 2.70
C LYS A 34 -24.41 2.31 4.08
N ASN A 35 -25.72 2.11 4.20
CA ASN A 35 -26.37 1.79 5.45
C ASN A 35 -27.22 0.53 5.25
N TYR A 36 -27.02 -0.46 6.12
CA TYR A 36 -27.71 -1.74 6.05
C TYR A 36 -28.52 -1.93 7.33
N SER A 37 -29.85 -1.82 7.22
CA SER A 37 -30.75 -2.08 8.35
C SER A 37 -30.83 -3.56 8.69
N THR A 38 -30.67 -4.44 7.70
CA THR A 38 -30.69 -5.90 7.82
C THR A 38 -29.72 -6.50 6.81
N LEU A 39 -29.00 -7.55 7.19
CA LEU A 39 -28.13 -8.31 6.29
C LEU A 39 -28.85 -9.56 5.79
N ASP A 40 -28.73 -9.86 4.50
CA ASP A 40 -29.13 -11.17 3.98
C ASP A 40 -28.16 -12.28 4.45
N GLU A 41 -28.51 -13.54 4.19
CA GLU A 41 -27.72 -14.70 4.63
C GLU A 41 -26.26 -14.65 4.14
N LYS A 42 -26.05 -14.27 2.87
CA LYS A 42 -24.70 -14.21 2.27
C LYS A 42 -23.90 -13.07 2.88
N GLN A 43 -24.53 -11.90 3.06
CA GLN A 43 -23.92 -10.74 3.72
C GLN A 43 -23.55 -11.06 5.17
N GLN A 44 -24.41 -11.78 5.89
CA GLN A 44 -24.17 -12.19 7.27
C GLN A 44 -22.97 -13.14 7.38
N ILE A 45 -22.83 -14.09 6.44
CA ILE A 45 -21.67 -15.00 6.37
C ILE A 45 -20.38 -14.20 6.17
N ILE A 46 -20.38 -13.27 5.22
CA ILE A 46 -19.20 -12.46 4.90
C ILE A 46 -18.84 -11.52 6.04
N PHE A 47 -19.83 -10.87 6.65
CA PHE A 47 -19.66 -10.05 7.85
C PHE A 47 -19.03 -10.85 8.99
N SER A 48 -19.59 -12.02 9.31
CA SER A 48 -19.09 -12.87 10.40
C SER A 48 -17.67 -13.39 10.11
N SER A 49 -17.39 -13.73 8.85
CA SER A 49 -16.06 -14.15 8.41
C SER A 49 -15.04 -13.03 8.57
N LEU A 50 -15.37 -11.80 8.18
CA LEU A 50 -14.48 -10.65 8.36
C LEU A 50 -14.22 -10.36 9.84
N THR A 51 -15.25 -10.40 10.68
CA THR A 51 -15.10 -10.24 12.14
C THR A 51 -14.13 -11.27 12.71
N ASN A 52 -14.32 -12.54 12.37
CA ASN A 52 -13.40 -13.60 12.81
C ASN A 52 -11.97 -13.38 12.31
N ILE A 53 -11.79 -12.97 11.04
CA ILE A 53 -10.46 -12.66 10.50
C ILE A 53 -9.78 -11.55 11.30
N VAL A 54 -10.50 -10.46 11.60
CA VAL A 54 -9.96 -9.33 12.37
C VAL A 54 -9.60 -9.77 13.79
N ASP A 55 -10.47 -10.52 14.46
CA ASP A 55 -10.25 -11.01 15.81
C ASP A 55 -9.03 -11.96 15.88
N THR A 56 -8.93 -12.91 14.95
CA THR A 56 -7.78 -13.81 14.86
C THR A 56 -6.50 -13.04 14.62
N LEU A 57 -6.46 -12.10 13.66
CA LEU A 57 -5.26 -11.30 13.39
C LEU A 57 -4.83 -10.50 14.62
N LEU A 58 -5.78 -9.91 15.36
CA LEU A 58 -5.49 -9.13 16.56
C LEU A 58 -5.06 -10.00 17.76
N SER A 59 -5.45 -11.28 17.80
CA SER A 59 -4.94 -12.22 18.78
C SER A 59 -3.42 -12.42 18.67
N LEU A 60 -2.85 -12.17 17.49
CA LEU A 60 -1.41 -12.30 17.23
C LEU A 60 -0.58 -11.10 17.67
N LYS A 61 -1.19 -10.08 18.28
CA LYS A 61 -0.50 -8.84 18.69
C LYS A 61 0.67 -9.04 19.65
N GLU A 62 0.72 -10.15 20.39
CA GLU A 62 1.86 -10.49 21.26
C GLU A 62 3.04 -10.98 20.43
N LYS A 63 2.77 -11.75 19.36
CA LYS A 63 3.77 -12.25 18.41
C LYS A 63 4.23 -11.14 17.44
N TYR A 64 3.31 -10.24 17.08
CA TYR A 64 3.56 -9.11 16.18
C TYR A 64 3.15 -7.79 16.83
N PRO A 65 4.01 -7.20 17.69
CA PRO A 65 3.71 -5.97 18.42
C PRO A 65 3.33 -4.79 17.54
N GLN A 66 3.75 -4.78 16.27
CA GLN A 66 3.40 -3.74 15.30
C GLN A 66 1.88 -3.61 15.10
N LEU A 67 1.11 -4.68 15.31
CA LEU A 67 -0.35 -4.64 15.23
C LEU A 67 -0.97 -3.71 16.30
N GLN A 68 -0.26 -3.50 17.42
CA GLN A 68 -0.67 -2.59 18.48
C GLN A 68 -0.45 -1.12 18.12
N GLU A 69 0.28 -0.83 17.04
CA GLU A 69 0.54 0.54 16.59
C GLU A 69 -0.36 0.96 15.42
N LEU A 70 -1.21 0.05 14.92
CA LEU A 70 -2.11 0.34 13.81
C LEU A 70 -3.25 1.27 14.25
N ASN A 71 -3.48 2.31 13.45
CA ASN A 71 -4.62 3.20 13.56
C ASN A 71 -5.19 3.42 12.14
N GLU A 72 -6.18 2.62 11.78
CA GLU A 72 -6.67 2.48 10.42
C GLU A 72 -8.20 2.42 10.39
N THR A 73 -8.79 3.06 9.38
CA THR A 73 -10.22 2.92 9.06
C THR A 73 -10.33 2.43 7.63
N ILE A 74 -10.63 1.14 7.46
CA ILE A 74 -10.60 0.46 6.18
C ILE A 74 -12.04 0.25 5.71
N PHE A 75 -12.38 0.79 4.55
CA PHE A 75 -13.62 0.44 3.86
C PHE A 75 -13.36 -0.76 2.94
N ILE A 76 -14.18 -1.80 3.08
CA ILE A 76 -14.10 -3.01 2.26
C ILE A 76 -15.37 -3.10 1.41
N ASN A 77 -15.21 -3.13 0.09
CA ASN A 77 -16.32 -3.29 -0.85
C ASN A 77 -16.31 -4.70 -1.44
N ILE A 78 -17.39 -5.46 -1.28
CA ILE A 78 -17.57 -6.78 -1.89
C ILE A 78 -18.29 -6.61 -3.22
N ASN A 79 -17.54 -6.58 -4.31
CA ASN A 79 -18.01 -6.18 -5.65
C ASN A 79 -19.10 -7.12 -6.21
N ASP A 80 -18.97 -8.43 -5.99
CA ASP A 80 -19.90 -9.46 -6.48
C ASP A 80 -21.11 -9.69 -5.57
N LEU A 81 -21.24 -8.93 -4.48
CA LEU A 81 -22.36 -9.00 -3.54
C LEU A 81 -23.11 -7.66 -3.51
N ASN A 82 -23.55 -7.18 -4.67
CA ASN A 82 -24.24 -5.89 -4.82
C ASN A 82 -23.46 -4.72 -4.21
N ASN A 83 -22.13 -4.72 -4.35
CA ASN A 83 -21.24 -3.76 -3.69
C ASN A 83 -21.48 -3.69 -2.17
N PHE A 84 -21.57 -4.83 -1.49
CA PHE A 84 -21.75 -4.88 -0.05
C PHE A 84 -20.58 -4.19 0.67
N GLY A 85 -20.87 -3.16 1.46
CA GLY A 85 -19.87 -2.36 2.16
C GLY A 85 -19.67 -2.79 3.60
N LEU A 86 -18.43 -2.81 4.05
CA LEU A 86 -18.01 -3.10 5.42
C LEU A 86 -16.98 -2.05 5.86
N THR A 87 -16.97 -1.71 7.14
CA THR A 87 -15.94 -0.86 7.75
C THR A 87 -15.20 -1.65 8.81
N VAL A 88 -13.87 -1.66 8.72
CA VAL A 88 -12.97 -2.16 9.76
C VAL A 88 -12.25 -0.97 10.39
N VAL A 89 -12.40 -0.80 11.69
CA VAL A 89 -11.61 0.19 12.45
C VAL A 89 -10.60 -0.56 13.30
N LEU A 90 -9.31 -0.28 13.08
CA LEU A 90 -8.21 -0.73 13.90
C LEU A 90 -7.71 0.45 14.73
N ASP A 91 -7.68 0.32 16.05
CA ASP A 91 -7.20 1.35 16.97
C ASP A 91 -6.37 0.71 18.07
N GLN A 92 -5.04 0.85 17.94
CA GLN A 92 -4.06 0.45 18.95
C GLN A 92 -4.24 -1.00 19.45
N GLY A 93 -4.32 -1.95 18.51
CA GLY A 93 -4.51 -3.37 18.82
C GLY A 93 -5.93 -3.77 19.20
N LYS A 94 -6.91 -2.89 18.99
CA LYS A 94 -8.36 -3.21 19.00
C LYS A 94 -8.91 -3.14 17.59
N GLY A 95 -9.92 -3.95 17.30
CA GLY A 95 -10.58 -4.02 16.00
C GLY A 95 -12.08 -4.04 16.15
N THR A 96 -12.78 -3.34 15.26
CA THR A 96 -14.23 -3.44 15.15
C THR A 96 -14.62 -3.56 13.68
N VAL A 97 -15.65 -4.37 13.42
CA VAL A 97 -16.22 -4.55 12.09
C VAL A 97 -17.67 -4.10 12.13
N THR A 98 -18.06 -3.24 11.19
CA THR A 98 -19.43 -2.74 11.05
C THR A 98 -19.88 -2.88 9.60
N SER A 99 -21.18 -3.08 9.38
CA SER A 99 -21.76 -3.08 8.04
C SER A 99 -22.00 -1.65 7.57
N GLY A 100 -21.65 -1.37 6.32
CA GLY A 100 -21.76 -0.05 5.74
C GLY A 100 -20.67 0.93 6.17
N TRP A 101 -20.83 2.19 5.76
CA TRP A 101 -19.97 3.31 6.15
C TRP A 101 -20.71 4.64 6.06
N SER A 102 -20.30 5.58 6.92
CA SER A 102 -20.82 6.95 6.97
C SER A 102 -20.05 7.90 6.04
N ALA A 103 -20.72 8.90 5.49
CA ALA A 103 -20.09 10.02 4.76
C ALA A 103 -19.19 10.88 5.66
N THR A 104 -19.36 10.83 6.98
CA THR A 104 -18.56 11.60 7.94
C THR A 104 -17.24 10.93 8.28
N THR A 105 -17.08 9.65 7.94
CA THR A 105 -15.88 8.88 8.25
C THR A 105 -14.95 8.90 7.05
N THR A 106 -13.70 9.32 7.26
CA THR A 106 -12.68 9.29 6.21
C THR A 106 -11.89 7.99 6.29
N PRO A 107 -11.95 7.12 5.27
CA PRO A 107 -11.16 5.90 5.28
C PRO A 107 -9.68 6.19 5.07
N THR A 108 -8.84 5.37 5.68
CA THR A 108 -7.41 5.29 5.36
C THR A 108 -7.15 4.42 4.14
N PHE A 109 -7.97 3.38 3.93
CA PHE A 109 -7.92 2.48 2.79
C PHE A 109 -9.32 2.16 2.28
N ILE A 110 -9.43 1.95 0.97
CA ILE A 110 -10.59 1.29 0.36
C ILE A 110 -10.08 0.06 -0.37
N ILE A 111 -10.62 -1.09 0.01
CA ILE A 111 -10.18 -2.38 -0.50
C ILE A 111 -11.36 -3.01 -1.26
N PRO A 112 -11.31 -3.04 -2.60
CA PRO A 112 -12.26 -3.82 -3.37
C PRO A 112 -11.90 -5.31 -3.27
N LEU A 113 -12.85 -6.12 -2.85
CA LEU A 113 -12.74 -7.58 -2.75
C LEU A 113 -13.93 -8.26 -3.43
N PHE A 114 -13.79 -9.56 -3.64
CA PHE A 114 -14.86 -10.45 -4.05
C PHE A 114 -15.15 -11.44 -2.93
N THR A 115 -16.34 -12.05 -2.97
CA THR A 115 -16.78 -13.07 -2.01
C THR A 115 -15.75 -14.20 -1.89
N LYS A 116 -15.16 -14.63 -3.01
CA LYS A 116 -14.07 -15.64 -3.02
C LYS A 116 -12.84 -15.20 -2.22
N ASN A 117 -12.46 -13.92 -2.27
CA ASN A 117 -11.34 -13.42 -1.47
C ASN A 117 -11.62 -13.59 0.03
N MET A 118 -12.83 -13.27 0.47
CA MET A 118 -13.23 -13.38 1.87
C MET A 118 -13.27 -14.82 2.36
N LEU A 119 -13.78 -15.74 1.54
CA LEU A 119 -13.77 -17.17 1.85
C LEU A 119 -12.35 -17.71 1.98
N ASN A 120 -11.46 -17.34 1.05
CA ASN A 120 -10.06 -17.73 1.10
C ASN A 120 -9.37 -17.17 2.36
N LEU A 121 -9.57 -15.89 2.68
CA LEU A 121 -9.00 -15.29 3.88
C LEU A 121 -9.52 -15.95 5.15
N GLY A 122 -10.81 -16.29 5.22
CA GLY A 122 -11.41 -16.96 6.36
C GLY A 122 -10.84 -18.35 6.62
N GLN A 123 -10.55 -19.11 5.55
CA GLN A 123 -9.88 -20.41 5.66
C GLN A 123 -8.45 -20.29 6.21
N LEU A 124 -7.69 -19.28 5.77
CA LEU A 124 -6.29 -19.07 6.14
C LEU A 124 -6.07 -18.67 7.61
N VAL A 125 -7.13 -18.26 8.31
CA VAL A 125 -7.05 -17.84 9.72
C VAL A 125 -7.84 -18.77 10.64
N SER A 126 -8.39 -19.86 10.11
CA SER A 126 -9.34 -20.72 10.84
C SER A 126 -8.71 -21.48 12.02
N ASP A 127 -7.40 -21.71 12.01
CA ASP A 127 -6.66 -22.43 13.05
C ASP A 127 -6.06 -21.50 14.12
N ASN A 128 -6.34 -20.19 14.04
CA ASN A 128 -5.81 -19.14 14.92
C ASN A 128 -4.27 -19.04 14.95
N ASN A 129 -3.57 -19.57 13.95
CA ASN A 129 -2.13 -19.49 13.87
C ASN A 129 -1.68 -19.08 12.47
N VAL A 130 -1.45 -17.79 12.26
CA VAL A 130 -0.92 -17.32 10.96
C VAL A 130 0.58 -17.58 10.90
N SER A 131 0.94 -18.60 10.12
CA SER A 131 2.30 -18.90 9.67
C SER A 131 2.78 -17.88 8.63
N MET A 132 4.08 -17.87 8.31
CA MET A 132 4.59 -17.01 7.23
C MET A 132 4.04 -17.42 5.85
N GLN A 133 3.74 -18.71 5.67
CA GLN A 133 3.08 -19.22 4.47
C GLN A 133 1.66 -18.66 4.33
N GLU A 134 0.89 -18.63 5.40
CA GLU A 134 -0.45 -18.02 5.40
C GLU A 134 -0.40 -16.51 5.25
N ALA A 135 0.57 -15.85 5.91
CA ALA A 135 0.81 -14.42 5.71
C ALA A 135 1.11 -14.12 4.24
N TYR A 136 1.88 -14.96 3.54
CA TYR A 136 2.12 -14.82 2.10
C TYR A 136 0.85 -14.98 1.28
N ARG A 137 -0.02 -15.94 1.62
CA ARG A 137 -1.31 -16.13 0.94
C ARG A 137 -2.26 -14.97 1.16
N ILE A 138 -2.34 -14.44 2.39
CA ILE A 138 -3.09 -13.22 2.71
C ILE A 138 -2.55 -12.04 1.90
N LEU A 139 -1.22 -11.86 1.90
CA LEU A 139 -0.56 -10.82 1.13
C LEU A 139 -0.87 -10.94 -0.36
N ARG A 140 -0.82 -12.14 -0.95
CA ARG A 140 -1.13 -12.34 -2.39
C ARG A 140 -2.54 -11.87 -2.74
N VAL A 141 -3.52 -12.21 -1.91
CA VAL A 141 -4.93 -11.83 -2.10
C VAL A 141 -5.10 -10.31 -2.01
N LEU A 142 -4.41 -9.68 -1.06
CA LEU A 142 -4.55 -8.26 -0.77
C LEU A 142 -3.56 -7.37 -1.52
N PHE A 143 -2.58 -7.93 -2.24
CA PHE A 143 -1.42 -7.19 -2.75
C PHE A 143 -1.79 -5.96 -3.59
N VAL A 144 -2.53 -6.17 -4.68
CA VAL A 144 -2.94 -5.09 -5.58
C VAL A 144 -3.98 -4.16 -4.93
N PRO A 145 -5.05 -4.68 -4.27
CA PRO A 145 -5.99 -3.83 -3.52
C PRO A 145 -5.32 -2.94 -2.46
N PHE A 146 -4.36 -3.49 -1.72
CA PHE A 146 -3.62 -2.75 -0.69
C PHE A 146 -2.73 -1.67 -1.31
N LEU A 147 -1.99 -1.98 -2.37
CA LEU A 147 -1.18 -0.98 -3.07
C LEU A 147 -2.06 0.15 -3.64
N ARG A 148 -3.24 -0.17 -4.20
CA ARG A 148 -4.21 0.86 -4.63
C ARG A 148 -4.61 1.76 -3.47
N GLY A 149 -5.04 1.18 -2.37
CA GLY A 149 -5.43 1.95 -1.20
C GLY A 149 -4.27 2.74 -0.59
N LEU A 150 -3.04 2.22 -0.62
CA LEU A 150 -1.83 2.90 -0.17
C LEU A 150 -1.61 4.19 -0.98
N TYR A 151 -1.53 4.09 -2.31
CA TYR A 151 -1.23 5.24 -3.17
C TYR A 151 -2.41 6.19 -3.40
N GLN A 152 -3.65 5.77 -3.09
CA GLN A 152 -4.83 6.62 -3.10
C GLN A 152 -5.16 7.24 -1.73
N GLY A 153 -4.49 6.79 -0.66
CA GLY A 153 -4.75 7.25 0.70
C GLY A 153 -4.44 8.73 0.90
N GLN A 154 -5.29 9.44 1.64
CA GLN A 154 -5.14 10.89 1.86
C GLN A 154 -3.80 11.29 2.50
N TYR A 155 -3.24 10.44 3.35
CA TYR A 155 -1.96 10.68 4.02
C TYR A 155 -0.78 10.69 3.04
N VAL A 156 -0.86 9.94 1.94
CA VAL A 156 0.18 9.93 0.91
C VAL A 156 0.21 11.27 0.16
N ASN A 157 -0.91 12.01 0.11
CA ASN A 157 -0.98 13.32 -0.54
C ASN A 157 -0.32 14.45 0.25
N LEU A 158 -0.02 14.24 1.54
CA LEU A 158 0.51 15.27 2.42
C LEU A 158 1.85 14.82 2.97
N PRO A 159 2.94 15.57 2.74
CA PRO A 159 3.07 16.75 1.87
C PRO A 159 2.99 16.40 0.39
N LYS A 160 2.64 17.36 -0.47
CA LYS A 160 2.49 17.11 -1.91
C LYS A 160 3.79 16.79 -2.64
N ASP A 161 4.94 16.96 -2.02
CA ASP A 161 6.22 16.57 -2.61
C ASP A 161 6.82 15.44 -1.76
N LYS A 162 7.20 14.35 -2.42
CA LYS A 162 7.78 13.14 -1.82
C LYS A 162 9.18 12.84 -2.35
N SER A 163 9.85 13.82 -2.96
CA SER A 163 11.24 13.72 -3.42
C SER A 163 12.20 13.31 -2.30
N TYR A 164 11.94 13.71 -1.05
CA TYR A 164 12.73 13.30 0.12
C TYR A 164 12.68 11.80 0.44
N LEU A 165 11.69 11.06 -0.08
CA LEU A 165 11.64 9.59 -0.01
C LEU A 165 12.28 8.94 -1.24
N LEU A 166 12.79 9.74 -2.18
CA LEU A 166 13.27 9.28 -3.49
C LEU A 166 12.19 8.43 -4.19
N LEU A 167 10.91 8.76 -4.05
CA LEU A 167 9.82 7.98 -4.63
C LEU A 167 9.76 8.23 -6.14
N ASP A 168 10.06 7.21 -6.95
CA ASP A 168 10.07 7.32 -8.41
C ASP A 168 8.64 7.46 -8.98
N ASN A 169 8.48 8.14 -10.11
CA ASN A 169 7.16 8.28 -10.75
C ASN A 169 6.66 6.96 -11.38
N PHE A 170 7.55 6.06 -11.82
CA PHE A 170 7.17 4.78 -12.41
C PHE A 170 7.90 3.61 -11.72
N LEU A 171 7.15 2.86 -10.91
CA LEU A 171 7.62 1.72 -10.12
C LEU A 171 7.07 0.40 -10.67
N GLN A 172 7.85 -0.66 -10.55
CA GLN A 172 7.35 -2.04 -10.55
C GLN A 172 7.72 -2.72 -9.24
N VAL A 173 6.79 -3.49 -8.69
CA VAL A 173 6.96 -4.16 -7.39
C VAL A 173 6.58 -5.62 -7.50
N GLU A 174 7.44 -6.52 -7.04
CA GLU A 174 7.11 -7.91 -6.80
C GLU A 174 7.45 -8.37 -5.39
N ILE A 175 6.66 -9.32 -4.90
CA ILE A 175 6.99 -10.10 -3.71
C ILE A 175 7.37 -11.51 -4.18
N LYS A 176 8.57 -11.95 -3.87
CA LYS A 176 9.04 -13.29 -4.19
C LYS A 176 8.31 -14.31 -3.35
N ASP A 177 7.90 -15.40 -4.01
CA ASP A 177 7.46 -16.58 -3.31
C ASP A 177 8.66 -17.36 -2.75
N GLU A 178 8.89 -17.24 -1.45
CA GLU A 178 9.91 -18.04 -0.74
C GLU A 178 9.40 -19.44 -0.36
N PHE A 179 8.11 -19.71 -0.60
CA PHE A 179 7.39 -20.87 -0.09
C PHE A 179 6.85 -21.78 -1.21
N SER A 180 7.04 -21.42 -2.48
CA SER A 180 6.54 -22.15 -3.67
C SER A 180 5.03 -22.46 -3.61
N GLN A 181 4.23 -21.49 -3.19
CA GLN A 181 2.80 -21.61 -2.96
C GLN A 181 2.01 -21.34 -4.25
N GLN A 182 1.18 -22.30 -4.63
CA GLN A 182 0.13 -22.06 -5.61
C GLN A 182 -1.13 -21.59 -4.90
N ILE A 183 -1.65 -20.44 -5.33
CA ILE A 183 -2.88 -19.85 -4.79
C ILE A 183 -3.89 -19.83 -5.93
N GLU A 184 -5.02 -20.51 -5.73
CA GLU A 184 -6.05 -20.63 -6.75
C GLU A 184 -6.58 -19.26 -7.18
N GLY A 185 -6.59 -19.00 -8.49
CA GLY A 185 -6.96 -17.70 -9.06
C GLY A 185 -5.85 -16.65 -9.06
N PHE A 186 -4.66 -16.98 -8.54
CA PHE A 186 -3.53 -16.05 -8.41
C PHE A 186 -2.22 -16.71 -8.88
N PRO A 187 -2.02 -16.88 -10.20
CA PRO A 187 -0.81 -17.52 -10.71
C PRO A 187 0.43 -16.66 -10.43
N GLY A 188 1.50 -17.32 -9.99
CA GLY A 188 2.82 -16.71 -9.77
C GLY A 188 2.90 -15.67 -8.64
N ASN A 189 4.07 -15.04 -8.57
CA ASN A 189 4.38 -14.00 -7.59
C ASN A 189 3.41 -12.81 -7.68
N PRO A 190 3.01 -12.20 -6.55
CA PRO A 190 2.32 -10.92 -6.55
C PRO A 190 3.19 -9.87 -7.25
N ARG A 191 2.65 -9.26 -8.32
CA ARG A 191 3.31 -8.25 -9.13
C ARG A 191 2.38 -7.09 -9.39
N ALA A 192 2.93 -5.89 -9.34
CA ALA A 192 2.18 -4.67 -9.61
C ALA A 192 3.07 -3.63 -10.29
N THR A 193 2.41 -2.81 -11.09
CA THR A 193 2.97 -1.59 -11.69
C THR A 193 2.28 -0.40 -11.06
N VAL A 194 3.07 0.56 -10.61
CA VAL A 194 2.60 1.77 -9.94
C VAL A 194 3.16 2.96 -10.70
N VAL A 195 2.28 3.84 -11.18
CA VAL A 195 2.68 5.02 -11.96
C VAL A 195 1.99 6.28 -11.45
N ASN A 196 2.76 7.35 -11.32
CA ASN A 196 2.29 8.70 -11.08
C ASN A 196 2.13 9.42 -12.42
N VAL A 197 0.92 9.85 -12.74
CA VAL A 197 0.60 10.66 -13.91
C VAL A 197 -0.03 11.95 -13.41
N ASP A 198 0.66 13.07 -13.61
CA ASP A 198 0.23 14.41 -13.16
C ASP A 198 -0.18 14.46 -11.68
N GLY A 199 0.55 13.75 -10.82
CA GLY A 199 0.29 13.68 -9.39
C GLY A 199 -0.79 12.69 -8.96
N GLN A 200 -1.41 11.95 -9.91
CA GLN A 200 -2.37 10.89 -9.61
C GLN A 200 -1.72 9.52 -9.75
N TRP A 201 -1.96 8.62 -8.80
CA TRP A 201 -1.41 7.28 -8.83
C TRP A 201 -2.37 6.27 -9.44
N LEU A 202 -1.81 5.47 -10.35
CA LEU A 202 -2.48 4.33 -10.95
C LEU A 202 -1.72 3.07 -10.58
N VAL A 203 -2.46 2.02 -10.20
CA VAL A 203 -1.89 0.72 -9.83
C VAL A 203 -2.53 -0.38 -10.67
N PHE A 204 -1.69 -1.07 -11.42
CA PHE A 204 -2.04 -2.16 -12.31
C PHE A 204 -1.48 -3.47 -11.78
N GLU A 205 -2.22 -4.56 -12.00
CA GLU A 205 -1.69 -5.90 -11.74
C GLU A 205 -0.66 -6.27 -12.81
N GLY A 206 0.41 -6.94 -12.37
CA GLY A 206 1.52 -7.38 -13.22
C GLY A 206 2.56 -6.29 -13.50
N PHE A 207 3.61 -6.69 -14.22
CA PHE A 207 4.62 -5.77 -14.74
C PHE A 207 4.20 -5.28 -16.12
N GLN A 208 4.01 -3.97 -16.22
CA GLN A 208 3.60 -3.28 -17.44
C GLN A 208 4.61 -2.18 -17.76
N GLY A 209 5.03 -2.10 -19.02
CA GLY A 209 6.02 -1.13 -19.50
C GLY A 209 7.42 -1.33 -18.93
N ASP A 210 8.27 -0.32 -19.14
CA ASP A 210 9.63 -0.24 -18.60
C ASP A 210 9.64 0.79 -17.45
N PRO A 211 9.85 0.38 -16.19
CA PRO A 211 9.77 1.29 -15.05
C PRO A 211 11.02 2.16 -14.92
N ASP A 212 10.98 3.15 -14.03
CA ASP A 212 12.21 3.81 -13.56
C ASP A 212 12.94 2.94 -12.56
N THR A 213 12.19 2.25 -11.69
CA THR A 213 12.74 1.36 -10.67
C THR A 213 11.91 0.09 -10.52
N ARG A 214 12.56 -1.06 -10.32
CA ARG A 214 11.90 -2.31 -9.92
C ARG A 214 12.37 -2.77 -8.56
N TYR A 215 11.41 -3.03 -7.67
CA TYR A 215 11.63 -3.67 -6.38
C TYR A 215 11.26 -5.14 -6.44
N SER A 216 12.10 -5.98 -5.85
CA SER A 216 11.85 -7.41 -5.66
C SER A 216 12.14 -7.77 -4.22
N MET A 217 11.07 -8.00 -3.47
CA MET A 217 11.07 -8.10 -2.01
C MET A 217 10.69 -9.51 -1.57
N ASN A 218 11.08 -9.91 -0.37
CA ASN A 218 10.39 -10.99 0.32
C ASN A 218 9.24 -10.46 1.21
N ILE A 219 8.56 -11.35 1.92
CA ILE A 219 7.42 -10.96 2.76
C ILE A 219 7.81 -10.03 3.91
N GLU A 220 8.97 -10.25 4.52
CA GLU A 220 9.46 -9.44 5.63
C GLU A 220 9.80 -8.02 5.17
N ASP A 221 10.47 -7.90 4.02
CA ASP A 221 10.76 -6.60 3.40
C ASP A 221 9.47 -5.86 3.06
N ALA A 222 8.47 -6.53 2.49
CA ALA A 222 7.17 -5.94 2.18
C ALA A 222 6.44 -5.43 3.43
N PHE A 223 6.45 -6.24 4.49
CA PHE A 223 5.89 -5.85 5.79
C PHE A 223 6.60 -4.63 6.36
N MET A 224 7.93 -4.62 6.32
CA MET A 224 8.73 -3.50 6.82
C MET A 224 8.49 -2.21 6.03
N PHE A 225 8.33 -2.31 4.71
CA PHE A 225 7.90 -1.18 3.86
C PHE A 225 6.57 -0.60 4.32
N GLY A 226 5.56 -1.46 4.48
CA GLY A 226 4.25 -1.06 4.99
C GLY A 226 4.34 -0.40 6.35
N TYR A 227 5.07 -1.00 7.29
CA TYR A 227 5.25 -0.48 8.64
C TYR A 227 5.96 0.87 8.69
N LEU A 228 7.04 1.05 7.93
CA LEU A 228 7.77 2.32 7.86
C LEU A 228 6.89 3.44 7.29
N ILE A 229 6.19 3.19 6.18
CA ILE A 229 5.34 4.20 5.55
C ILE A 229 4.11 4.51 6.40
N ARG A 230 3.41 3.49 6.92
CA ARG A 230 2.09 3.65 7.54
C ARG A 230 2.13 3.98 9.02
N VAL A 231 3.11 3.44 9.72
CA VAL A 231 3.17 3.57 11.18
C VAL A 231 4.25 4.58 11.55
N LYS A 232 5.51 4.32 11.17
CA LYS A 232 6.63 5.11 11.66
C LYS A 232 6.68 6.52 11.06
N LEU A 233 6.66 6.66 9.74
CA LEU A 233 6.75 7.97 9.08
C LEU A 233 5.54 8.85 9.38
N VAL A 234 4.33 8.27 9.42
CA VAL A 234 3.09 9.01 9.72
C VAL A 234 3.11 9.56 11.16
N ASN A 235 3.54 8.76 12.13
CA ASN A 235 3.49 9.12 13.56
C ASN A 235 4.80 9.73 14.11
N SER A 236 5.85 9.83 13.29
CA SER A 236 7.16 10.33 13.75
C SER A 236 7.20 11.83 14.04
N SER A 237 8.01 12.20 15.03
CA SER A 237 8.40 13.58 15.32
C SER A 237 9.48 14.09 14.35
N ILE A 238 9.75 15.41 14.34
CA ILE A 238 10.80 16.04 13.50
C ILE A 238 12.16 15.38 13.74
N ALA A 239 12.48 15.13 15.00
CA ALA A 239 13.78 14.59 15.41
C ALA A 239 13.96 13.14 14.97
N GLU A 240 12.87 12.37 14.89
CA GLU A 240 12.91 10.95 14.50
C GLU A 240 12.78 10.74 13.00
N MET A 241 12.28 11.73 12.27
CA MET A 241 12.03 11.63 10.83
C MET A 241 13.26 11.20 10.02
N PRO A 242 14.47 11.77 10.24
CA PRO A 242 15.66 11.33 9.51
C PRO A 242 15.97 9.85 9.70
N LYS A 243 15.78 9.30 10.91
CA LYS A 243 16.01 7.89 11.21
C LYS A 243 15.10 7.00 10.36
N TYR A 244 13.81 7.31 10.27
CA TYR A 244 12.85 6.49 9.52
C TYR A 244 12.96 6.69 8.00
N VAL A 245 13.30 7.90 7.53
CA VAL A 245 13.60 8.15 6.11
C VAL A 245 14.84 7.38 5.67
N THR A 246 15.90 7.35 6.49
CA THR A 246 17.10 6.56 6.23
C THR A 246 16.78 5.07 6.18
N ALA A 247 16.06 4.54 7.19
CA ALA A 247 15.65 3.13 7.20
C ALA A 247 14.82 2.75 5.97
N TYR A 248 13.90 3.62 5.55
CA TYR A 248 13.12 3.45 4.32
C TYR A 248 14.00 3.44 3.07
N THR A 249 14.94 4.37 2.97
CA THR A 249 15.83 4.51 1.81
C THR A 249 16.81 3.35 1.70
N ASP A 250 17.34 2.87 2.82
CA ASP A 250 18.22 1.71 2.86
C ASP A 250 17.48 0.43 2.49
N LEU A 251 16.24 0.26 2.98
CA LEU A 251 15.38 -0.84 2.56
C LEU A 251 15.07 -0.78 1.06
N LYS A 252 14.74 0.42 0.54
CA LYS A 252 14.57 0.65 -0.91
C LYS A 252 15.81 0.22 -1.68
N ARG A 253 17.00 0.63 -1.26
CA ARG A 253 18.25 0.27 -1.93
C ARG A 253 18.48 -1.25 -1.90
N LYS A 254 18.23 -1.90 -0.77
CA LYS A 254 18.35 -3.36 -0.61
C LYS A 254 17.50 -4.14 -1.61
N VAL A 255 16.26 -3.71 -1.83
CA VAL A 255 15.27 -4.47 -2.63
C VAL A 255 15.25 -4.07 -4.11
N THR A 256 16.00 -3.04 -4.49
CA THR A 256 16.06 -2.56 -5.87
C THR A 256 16.86 -3.54 -6.73
N VAL A 257 16.21 -4.09 -7.76
CA VAL A 257 16.84 -5.04 -8.70
C VAL A 257 17.00 -4.48 -10.12
N TYR A 258 16.38 -3.34 -10.39
CA TYR A 258 16.52 -2.61 -11.64
C TYR A 258 16.30 -1.13 -11.41
N GLU A 259 17.09 -0.32 -12.09
CA GLU A 259 17.03 1.14 -12.08
C GLU A 259 17.40 1.66 -13.47
N ARG A 260 16.54 2.50 -14.05
CA ARG A 260 16.74 3.08 -15.37
C ARG A 260 17.82 4.16 -15.32
N LYS A 261 18.88 4.00 -16.11
CA LYS A 261 20.08 4.85 -16.05
C LYS A 261 19.89 6.28 -16.58
N TRP A 262 19.08 6.47 -17.62
CA TRP A 262 19.03 7.73 -18.39
C TRP A 262 18.11 8.82 -17.80
N HIS A 263 17.48 8.59 -16.64
CA HIS A 263 16.68 9.60 -15.92
C HIS A 263 17.44 10.22 -14.74
N ASN A 264 18.72 9.89 -14.55
CA ASN A 264 19.62 10.63 -13.68
C ASN A 264 20.12 11.86 -14.43
N VAL A 265 19.45 13.00 -14.22
CA VAL A 265 19.67 14.27 -14.95
C VAL A 265 21.05 14.92 -14.64
N ASP A 266 21.91 14.27 -13.85
CA ASP A 266 23.30 14.72 -13.65
C ASP A 266 24.21 14.34 -14.83
N GLU A 267 23.79 13.43 -15.71
CA GLU A 267 24.46 13.16 -16.98
C GLU A 267 23.73 13.89 -18.11
N ALA A 268 24.11 15.15 -18.35
CA ALA A 268 23.78 15.80 -19.61
C ALA A 268 24.22 14.87 -20.75
N PRO A 269 23.37 14.61 -21.76
CA PRO A 269 23.82 13.86 -22.92
C PRO A 269 24.99 14.66 -23.51
N GLU A 270 26.17 14.04 -23.58
CA GLU A 270 27.26 14.56 -24.40
C GLU A 270 26.67 14.79 -25.80
N GLU A 271 26.43 16.06 -26.15
CA GLU A 271 26.20 16.44 -27.52
C GLU A 271 27.43 15.96 -28.29
N LYS A 272 27.28 14.81 -28.98
CA LYS A 272 28.15 14.49 -30.09
C LYS A 272 27.90 15.54 -31.14
N ILE A 273 28.64 16.64 -31.03
CA ILE A 273 28.82 17.63 -32.08
C ILE A 273 29.42 16.85 -33.25
N LEU A 274 28.55 16.44 -34.18
CA LEU A 274 28.97 16.02 -35.51
C LEU A 274 29.63 17.24 -36.15
N LYS A 275 30.96 17.30 -36.06
CA LYS A 275 31.73 18.28 -36.84
C LYS A 275 31.43 18.03 -38.32
N PRO A 276 31.07 19.07 -39.09
CA PRO A 276 30.91 18.92 -40.52
C PRO A 276 32.25 18.45 -41.11
N GLN A 277 32.21 17.35 -41.84
CA GLN A 277 33.35 16.92 -42.65
C GLN A 277 33.51 17.95 -43.77
N GLY A 278 34.61 18.71 -43.70
CA GLY A 278 35.12 19.50 -44.81
C GLY A 278 35.90 18.64 -45.79
#